data_AF-A0A1F8GUB1-F1
#
_entry.id   AF-A0A1F8GUB1-F1
#
_cell.length_a   1.000
_cell.length_b   1.000
_cell.length_c   1.000
_cell.angle_alpha   90.00
_cell.angle_beta   90.00
_cell.angle_gamma   90.00
#
_symmetry.space_group_name_H-M   'P 1'
#
loop_
_entity.id
_entity.type
_entity.pdbx_description
1 polymer ?
#
loop_
_entity_poly.entity_id
_entity_poly.type
_entity_poly.pdbx_seq_one_letter_code
_entity_poly.pdbx_strand_id
1 'polypeptide(L)'
;MKNFTKVGVIVGSVALLMGAYGAFAGAQVNVACVQSAIDKRENSLIAARQQYDADVVAAIAVRRDARKAAWDLDTVAKRNAAIDQAMNAFRKSHDQADAKFMSAVKVGSKQFGADMKACKAAPAANEASI
;
A
#
# COMPACT_ATOMS: atom_id res chain seq x y z
N MET A 1 -13.26 -24.20 -80.08
CA MET A 1 -13.91 -25.54 -80.14
C MET A 1 -13.44 -26.37 -78.96
N LYS A 2 -14.38 -27.04 -78.28
CA LYS A 2 -14.22 -28.06 -77.19
C LYS A 2 -13.77 -27.45 -75.84
N ASN A 3 -14.64 -27.26 -74.84
CA ASN A 3 -15.44 -28.18 -74.01
C ASN A 3 -14.67 -29.36 -73.39
N PHE A 4 -15.03 -29.63 -72.12
CA PHE A 4 -14.75 -30.77 -71.22
C PHE A 4 -13.78 -30.49 -70.06
N THR A 5 -14.30 -30.12 -68.87
CA THR A 5 -14.84 -30.98 -67.79
C THR A 5 -13.76 -31.83 -67.11
N LYS A 6 -13.34 -31.44 -65.90
CA LYS A 6 -13.09 -32.37 -64.79
C LYS A 6 -13.48 -31.70 -63.46
N VAL A 7 -14.63 -32.14 -62.95
CA VAL A 7 -15.07 -31.95 -61.56
C VAL A 7 -14.13 -32.80 -60.70
N GLY A 8 -13.28 -32.14 -59.93
CA GLY A 8 -12.44 -32.76 -58.90
C GLY A 8 -13.14 -32.64 -57.56
N VAL A 9 -13.50 -33.78 -56.99
CA VAL A 9 -14.28 -33.97 -55.77
C VAL A 9 -13.62 -33.30 -54.56
N ILE A 10 -14.44 -32.55 -53.81
CA ILE A 10 -14.15 -31.92 -52.53
C ILE A 10 -14.06 -33.02 -51.46
N VAL A 11 -12.85 -33.44 -51.12
CA VAL A 11 -12.55 -34.07 -49.83
C VAL A 11 -11.20 -33.53 -49.37
N GLY A 12 -11.23 -32.33 -48.81
CA GLY A 12 -10.06 -31.66 -48.26
C GLY A 12 -10.45 -31.06 -46.91
N SER A 13 -10.34 -31.90 -45.89
CA SER A 13 -10.04 -31.57 -44.49
C SER A 13 -10.54 -30.21 -43.99
N VAL A 14 -11.63 -30.22 -43.22
CA VAL A 14 -11.90 -29.21 -42.19
C VAL A 14 -10.76 -29.32 -41.17
N ALA A 15 -9.66 -28.64 -41.45
CA ALA A 15 -8.59 -28.43 -40.51
C ALA A 15 -9.15 -27.54 -39.39
N LEU A 16 -9.43 -28.21 -38.27
CA LEU A 16 -9.43 -27.69 -36.91
C LEU A 16 -8.72 -26.32 -36.80
N LEU A 17 -9.50 -25.24 -36.80
CA LEU A 17 -9.11 -23.98 -36.18
C LEU A 17 -9.37 -24.08 -34.65
N MET A 18 -8.74 -25.06 -34.02
CA MET A 18 -8.54 -25.11 -32.57
C MET A 18 -7.04 -25.03 -32.32
N GLY A 19 -6.48 -23.84 -32.41
CA GLY A 19 -5.04 -23.65 -32.30
C GLY A 19 -4.70 -22.23 -31.89
N ALA A 20 -5.04 -21.87 -30.65
CA ALA A 20 -4.31 -20.95 -29.77
C ALA A 20 -5.23 -20.38 -28.67
N TYR A 21 -5.85 -21.24 -27.87
CA TYR A 21 -5.99 -20.88 -26.46
C TYR A 21 -4.61 -21.11 -25.87
N GLY A 22 -3.76 -20.07 -25.93
CA GLY A 22 -2.51 -20.07 -25.18
C GLY A 22 -2.85 -20.45 -23.76
N ALA A 23 -2.29 -21.55 -23.27
CA ALA A 23 -2.36 -21.89 -21.87
C ALA A 23 -1.73 -20.72 -21.12
N PHE A 24 -2.56 -19.84 -20.53
CA PHE A 24 -2.12 -19.01 -19.43
C PHE A 24 -1.79 -19.99 -18.31
N ALA A 25 -0.55 -20.48 -18.28
CA ALA A 25 0.00 -21.12 -17.11
C ALA A 25 -0.02 -20.05 -16.01
N GLY A 26 -1.12 -20.01 -15.26
CA GLY A 26 -1.33 -19.04 -14.20
C GLY A 26 -0.21 -19.21 -13.19
N ALA A 27 0.53 -18.13 -12.93
CA ALA A 27 1.51 -18.12 -11.86
C ALA A 27 0.79 -18.53 -10.56
N GLN A 28 1.15 -19.69 -10.01
CA GLN A 28 0.57 -20.17 -8.77
C GLN A 28 1.06 -19.25 -7.64
N VAL A 29 0.11 -18.60 -6.96
CA VAL A 29 0.43 -17.68 -5.86
C VAL A 29 0.80 -18.49 -4.63
N ASN A 30 1.97 -18.23 -4.06
CA ASN A 30 2.36 -18.82 -2.78
C ASN A 30 1.56 -18.13 -1.64
N VAL A 31 0.57 -18.84 -1.08
CA VAL A 31 -0.34 -18.30 -0.05
C VAL A 31 0.42 -17.90 1.22
N ALA A 32 1.37 -18.72 1.69
CA ALA A 32 2.17 -18.40 2.87
C ALA A 32 3.03 -17.14 2.67
N CYS A 33 3.56 -16.94 1.45
CA CYS A 33 4.26 -15.71 1.09
C CYS A 33 3.34 -14.48 1.19
N VAL A 34 2.12 -14.58 0.64
CA VAL A 34 1.14 -13.49 0.69
C VAL A 34 0.74 -13.17 2.13
N GLN A 35 0.50 -14.17 2.96
CA GLN A 35 0.20 -13.98 4.39
C GLN A 35 1.34 -13.25 5.10
N SER A 36 2.58 -13.68 4.87
CA SER A 36 3.76 -12.99 5.42
C SER A 36 3.88 -11.53 4.95
N ALA A 37 3.57 -11.25 3.69
CA ALA A 37 3.57 -9.88 3.15
C ALA A 37 2.48 -9.00 3.80
N ILE A 38 1.30 -9.57 4.05
CA ILE A 38 0.21 -8.89 4.76
C ILE A 38 0.64 -8.57 6.19
N ASP A 39 1.15 -9.57 6.93
CA ASP A 39 1.57 -9.38 8.32
C ASP A 39 2.63 -8.28 8.45
N LYS A 40 3.61 -8.26 7.52
CA LYS A 40 4.63 -7.20 7.48
C LYS A 40 4.01 -5.81 7.27
N ARG A 41 3.05 -5.68 6.35
CA ARG A 41 2.36 -4.41 6.07
C ARG A 41 1.58 -3.95 7.29
N GLU A 42 0.74 -4.81 7.84
CA GLU A 42 -0.14 -4.45 8.96
C GLU A 42 0.67 -4.12 10.21
N ASN A 43 1.71 -4.90 10.53
CA ASN A 43 2.60 -4.59 11.65
C ASN A 43 3.33 -3.24 11.48
N SER A 44 3.76 -2.92 10.25
CA SER A 44 4.37 -1.62 9.94
C SER A 44 3.38 -0.46 10.11
N LEU A 45 2.14 -0.62 9.65
CA LEU A 45 1.09 0.39 9.80
C LEU A 45 0.67 0.59 11.27
N ILE A 46 0.58 -0.50 12.04
CA ILE A 46 0.33 -0.44 13.48
C ILE A 46 1.44 0.35 14.18
N ALA A 47 2.71 0.04 13.91
CA ALA A 47 3.84 0.75 14.50
C ALA A 47 3.84 2.24 14.12
N ALA A 48 3.58 2.55 12.84
CA ALA A 48 3.47 3.94 12.37
C ALA A 48 2.33 4.70 13.08
N ARG A 49 1.18 4.05 13.28
CA ARG A 49 0.04 4.65 13.99
C ARG A 49 0.34 4.90 15.46
N GLN A 50 0.98 3.94 16.14
CA GLN A 50 1.41 4.10 17.53
C GLN A 50 2.38 5.27 17.69
N GLN A 51 3.33 5.42 16.76
CA GLN A 51 4.26 6.56 16.78
C GLN A 51 3.56 7.90 16.53
N TYR A 52 2.62 7.95 15.57
CA TYR A 52 1.81 9.14 15.32
C TYR A 52 1.05 9.57 16.59
N ASP A 53 0.39 8.63 17.27
CA ASP A 53 -0.34 8.91 18.50
C ASP A 53 0.57 9.41 19.61
N ALA A 54 1.74 8.79 19.79
CA ALA A 54 2.72 9.23 20.76
C ALA A 54 3.21 10.66 20.46
N ASP A 55 3.52 10.98 19.21
CA ASP A 55 3.95 12.32 18.78
C ASP A 55 2.85 13.36 19.03
N VAL A 56 1.58 13.05 18.74
CA VAL A 56 0.45 13.95 18.97
C VAL A 56 0.19 14.16 20.46
N VAL A 57 0.24 13.11 21.28
CA VAL A 57 0.10 13.23 22.74
C VAL A 57 1.20 14.12 23.32
N ALA A 58 2.45 13.94 22.88
CA ALA A 58 3.56 14.79 23.29
C ALA A 58 3.33 16.27 22.89
N ALA A 59 2.89 16.52 21.66
CA ALA A 59 2.58 17.87 21.19
C ALA A 59 1.42 18.53 21.99
N ILE A 60 0.40 17.76 22.38
CA ILE A 60 -0.69 18.23 23.23
C ILE A 60 -0.18 18.60 24.62
N ALA A 61 0.69 17.78 25.22
CA ALA A 61 1.29 18.06 26.53
C ALA A 61 2.09 19.36 26.51
N VAL A 62 2.95 19.56 25.50
CA VAL A 62 3.71 20.80 25.31
C VAL A 62 2.79 22.01 25.17
N ARG A 63 1.73 21.89 24.36
CA ARG A 63 0.74 22.98 24.19
C ARG A 63 0.03 23.32 25.49
N ARG A 64 -0.37 22.30 26.28
CA ARG A 64 -0.99 22.49 27.59
C ARG A 64 -0.09 23.29 28.51
N ASP A 65 1.18 22.90 28.62
CA ASP A 65 2.12 23.51 29.54
C ASP A 65 2.47 24.95 29.12
N ALA A 66 2.66 25.19 27.82
CA ALA A 66 2.87 26.53 27.28
C ALA A 66 1.65 27.45 27.51
N ARG A 67 0.43 26.91 27.37
CA ARG A 67 -0.80 27.67 27.66
C ARG A 67 -0.92 28.00 29.14
N LYS A 68 -0.60 27.07 30.05
CA LYS A 68 -0.59 27.33 31.49
C LYS A 68 0.38 28.48 31.81
N ALA A 69 1.60 28.41 31.31
CA ALA A 69 2.61 29.46 31.50
C ALA A 69 2.17 30.82 30.92
N ALA A 70 1.39 30.84 29.83
CA ALA A 70 0.87 32.10 29.27
C ALA A 70 -0.08 32.84 30.23
N TRP A 71 -0.75 32.13 31.14
CA TRP A 71 -1.65 32.76 32.13
C TRP A 71 -0.90 33.47 33.26
N ASP A 72 0.39 33.16 33.45
CA ASP A 72 1.26 33.86 34.39
C ASP A 72 1.74 35.23 33.85
N LEU A 73 1.35 35.59 32.62
CA LEU A 73 1.71 36.88 32.01
C LEU A 73 0.75 38.00 32.44
N ASP A 74 1.34 39.15 32.77
CA ASP A 74 0.66 40.31 33.38
C ASP A 74 -0.40 40.97 32.50
N THR A 75 -0.21 40.93 31.17
CA THR A 75 -1.09 41.64 30.24
C THR A 75 -1.78 40.68 29.29
N VAL A 76 -3.02 41.02 28.93
CA VAL A 76 -3.82 40.27 27.96
C VAL A 76 -3.09 40.16 26.61
N ALA A 77 -2.41 41.22 26.17
CA ALA A 77 -1.63 41.20 24.94
C ALA A 77 -0.49 40.17 24.97
N LYS A 78 0.30 40.12 26.06
CA LYS A 78 1.37 39.13 26.22
C LYS A 78 0.82 37.70 26.29
N ARG A 79 -0.29 37.51 27.01
CA ARG A 79 -0.98 36.21 27.12
C ARG A 79 -1.45 35.68 25.77
N ASN A 80 -2.14 36.52 24.99
CA ASN A 80 -2.65 36.12 23.68
C ASN A 80 -1.50 35.75 22.73
N ALA A 81 -0.43 36.56 22.69
CA ALA A 81 0.75 36.27 21.88
C ALA A 81 1.39 34.91 22.25
N ALA A 82 1.51 34.61 23.55
CA ALA A 82 2.04 33.33 24.02
C ALA A 82 1.13 32.14 23.69
N ILE A 83 -0.20 32.31 23.79
CA ILE A 83 -1.18 31.28 23.41
C ILE A 83 -1.11 31.00 21.90
N ASP A 84 -0.99 32.03 21.07
CA ASP A 84 -0.86 31.90 19.62
C ASP A 84 0.45 31.19 19.25
N GLN A 85 1.56 31.56 19.90
CA GLN A 85 2.83 30.87 19.74
C GLN A 85 2.73 29.39 20.11
N ALA A 86 2.09 29.06 21.24
CA ALA A 86 1.85 27.68 21.66
C ALA A 86 0.98 26.91 20.63
N MET A 87 0.00 27.56 20.03
CA MET A 87 -0.84 26.96 18.99
C MET A 87 -0.05 26.71 17.70
N ASN A 88 0.78 27.65 17.28
CA ASN A 88 1.61 27.51 16.09
C ASN A 88 2.67 26.41 16.26
N ALA A 89 3.28 26.31 17.44
CA ALA A 89 4.18 25.22 17.77
C ALA A 89 3.48 23.85 17.70
N PHE A 90 2.27 23.75 18.27
CA PHE A 90 1.46 22.53 18.20
C PHE A 90 1.13 22.14 16.75
N ARG A 91 0.64 23.08 15.93
CA ARG A 91 0.33 22.82 14.51
C ARG A 91 1.55 22.26 13.78
N LYS A 92 2.71 22.90 13.95
CA LYS A 92 3.96 22.43 13.35
C LYS A 92 4.32 21.00 13.79
N SER A 93 4.25 20.70 15.08
CA SER A 93 4.53 19.35 15.59
C SER A 93 3.52 18.32 15.09
N HIS A 94 2.24 18.68 15.00
CA HIS A 94 1.19 17.83 14.46
C HIS A 94 1.42 17.54 12.97
N ASP A 95 1.71 18.56 12.16
CA ASP A 95 1.98 18.39 10.73
C ASP A 95 3.23 17.53 10.48
N GLN A 96 4.24 17.65 11.36
CA GLN A 96 5.41 16.76 11.34
C GLN A 96 5.05 15.30 11.65
N ALA A 97 4.18 15.07 12.64
CA ALA A 97 3.71 13.73 12.96
C ALA A 97 2.92 13.12 11.79
N ASP A 98 2.01 13.90 11.19
CA ASP A 98 1.22 13.48 10.03
C ASP A 98 2.12 13.14 8.83
N ALA A 99 3.08 14.01 8.50
CA ALA A 99 4.03 13.77 7.42
C ALA A 99 4.84 12.48 7.62
N LYS A 100 5.28 12.19 8.85
CA LYS A 100 5.96 10.92 9.18
C LYS A 100 5.03 9.73 8.98
N PHE A 101 3.79 9.81 9.45
CA PHE A 101 2.81 8.74 9.31
C PHE A 101 2.52 8.46 7.83
N MET A 102 2.23 9.50 7.03
CA MET A 102 1.98 9.35 5.60
C MET A 102 3.19 8.81 4.84
N SER A 103 4.40 9.21 5.23
CA SER A 103 5.64 8.64 4.70
C SER A 103 5.72 7.14 4.98
N ALA A 104 5.45 6.71 6.22
CA ALA A 104 5.46 5.31 6.62
C ALA A 104 4.39 4.49 5.85
N VAL A 105 3.18 5.02 5.68
CA VAL A 105 2.12 4.40 4.87
C VAL A 105 2.58 4.19 3.42
N LYS A 106 3.20 5.21 2.81
CA LYS A 106 3.70 5.14 1.45
C LYS A 106 4.81 4.09 1.30
N VAL A 107 5.75 4.06 2.25
CA VAL A 107 6.83 3.06 2.28
C VAL A 107 6.26 1.66 2.45
N GLY A 108 5.34 1.44 3.40
CA GLY A 108 4.69 0.15 3.63
C GLY A 108 3.91 -0.33 2.41
N SER A 109 3.18 0.56 1.73
CA SER A 109 2.46 0.22 0.49
C SER A 109 3.40 -0.17 -0.65
N LYS A 110 4.50 0.57 -0.84
CA LYS A 110 5.53 0.24 -1.84
C LYS A 110 6.17 -1.12 -1.55
N GLN A 111 6.52 -1.38 -0.30
CA GLN A 111 7.12 -2.65 0.12
C GLN A 111 6.14 -3.81 -0.10
N PHE A 112 4.88 -3.65 0.30
CA PHE A 112 3.85 -4.66 0.07
C PHE A 112 3.68 -4.99 -1.41
N GLY A 113 3.68 -4.00 -2.29
CA GLY A 113 3.64 -4.23 -3.74
C GLY A 113 4.84 -5.03 -4.26
N ALA A 114 6.04 -4.77 -3.72
CA ALA A 114 7.24 -5.53 -4.05
C ALA A 114 7.16 -6.98 -3.54
N ASP A 115 6.73 -7.18 -2.28
CA ASP A 115 6.58 -8.49 -1.66
C ASP A 115 5.53 -9.33 -2.42
N MET A 116 4.39 -8.74 -2.78
CA MET A 116 3.35 -9.40 -3.56
C MET A 116 3.83 -9.80 -4.96
N LYS A 117 4.71 -9.01 -5.59
CA LYS A 117 5.33 -9.38 -6.86
C LYS A 117 6.28 -10.57 -6.70
N ALA A 118 7.04 -10.62 -5.61
CA ALA A 118 7.91 -11.75 -5.28
C ALA A 118 7.10 -13.04 -5.01
N CYS A 119 5.94 -12.93 -4.35
CA CYS A 119 5.07 -14.09 -4.08
C CYS A 119 4.46 -14.75 -5.33
N LYS A 120 4.41 -14.02 -6.46
CA LYS A 120 3.99 -14.55 -7.77
C LYS A 120 5.13 -15.20 -8.56
N ALA A 121 6.38 -14.96 -8.15
CA ALA A 121 7.56 -15.55 -8.76
C ALA A 121 8.04 -16.81 -8.01
N ALA A 122 7.42 -17.14 -6.88
CA ALA A 122 7.72 -18.35 -6.14
C ALA A 122 7.09 -19.55 -6.86
N PRO A 123 7.85 -20.60 -7.23
CA PRO A 123 7.24 -21.83 -7.68
C PRO A 123 6.31 -22.34 -6.59
N ALA A 124 5.17 -22.89 -7.01
CA ALA A 124 4.26 -23.62 -6.15
C ALA A 124 5.08 -24.52 -5.23
N ALA A 125 5.10 -24.24 -3.93
CA ALA A 125 5.52 -25.25 -2.99
C ALA A 125 4.51 -26.38 -3.19
N ASN A 126 4.97 -27.50 -3.76
CA ASN A 126 4.14 -28.65 -4.01
C ASN A 126 3.39 -28.99 -2.72
N GLU A 127 2.09 -28.75 -2.71
CA GLU A 127 1.16 -29.47 -1.83
C GLU A 127 1.15 -30.92 -2.31
N ALA A 128 2.24 -31.63 -2.06
CA ALA A 128 2.23 -33.09 -2.05
C ALA A 128 1.64 -33.49 -0.69
N SER A 129 0.32 -33.34 -0.57
CA SER A 129 -0.46 -34.05 0.44
C SER A 129 -1.24 -35.15 -0.27
N ILE A 130 -0.97 -36.37 0.22
CA ILE A 130 -1.63 -37.67 -0.03
C ILE A 130 -1.13 -38.41 -1.28
#